data_AF-A0A953IVE1-F1
#
_entry.id   AF-A0A953IVE1-F1
#
_cell.length_a   1.000
_cell.length_b   1.000
_cell.length_c   1.000
_cell.angle_alpha   90.00
_cell.angle_beta   90.00
_cell.angle_gamma   90.00
#
_symmetry.space_group_name_H-M   'P 1'
#
loop_
_entity.id
_entity.type
_entity.pdbx_description
1 polymer ?
#
loop_
_entity_poly.entity_id
_entity_poly.type
_entity_poly.pdbx_seq_one_letter_code
_entity_poly.pdbx_strand_id
1 'polypeptide(L)'
;MRPRERRETGEQDLFRSRLDQIIDMNHPLAKLARTVDWPFLEERFGEVHTDDPGHPPLPTRLMAGLAILKHTYDLSDEVLCERWVENPYYQYFCGEEFFQHRLVFDRSSLTRWRNRMGEERLQALLQESLSVATKTQAIKPSELSRVIVDTTVQPKNVMFP
;
A
#
# COMPACT_ATOMS: atom_id res chain seq x y z
N MET A 1 -16.97 9.59 -9.56
CA MET A 1 -17.82 8.91 -8.56
C MET A 1 -16.91 8.38 -7.46
N ARG A 2 -17.29 8.52 -6.18
CA ARG A 2 -16.51 7.91 -5.08
C ARG A 2 -16.57 6.38 -5.21
N PRO A 3 -15.48 5.64 -4.89
CA PRO A 3 -15.51 4.19 -4.87
C PRO A 3 -16.67 3.73 -3.99
N ARG A 4 -17.56 2.92 -4.55
CA ARG A 4 -18.67 2.36 -3.79
C ARG A 4 -18.10 1.24 -2.94
N GLU A 5 -18.25 1.36 -1.62
CA GLU A 5 -17.94 0.31 -0.66
C GLU A 5 -18.52 -1.01 -1.17
N ARG A 6 -17.65 -2.01 -1.38
CA ARG A 6 -18.05 -3.28 -2.01
C ARG A 6 -18.87 -4.09 -1.01
N ARG A 7 -20.18 -3.88 -0.99
CA ARG A 7 -21.14 -4.75 -0.31
C ARG A 7 -21.57 -5.83 -1.30
N GLU A 8 -21.04 -7.03 -1.15
CA GLU A 8 -21.58 -8.22 -1.81
C GLU A 8 -22.25 -9.13 -0.78
N THR A 9 -23.48 -9.48 -1.11
CA THR A 9 -24.48 -10.26 -0.37
C THR A 9 -24.21 -11.77 -0.48
N GLY A 10 -24.16 -12.46 0.66
CA GLY A 10 -24.33 -13.91 0.75
C GLY A 10 -24.41 -14.37 2.22
N GLU A 11 -25.30 -15.33 2.53
CA GLU A 11 -25.51 -15.89 3.88
C GLU A 11 -24.23 -16.50 4.52
N GLN A 12 -23.16 -16.69 3.74
CA GLN A 12 -21.85 -17.16 4.21
C GLN A 12 -20.95 -16.04 4.79
N ASP A 13 -21.23 -14.76 4.53
CA ASP A 13 -20.44 -13.65 5.09
C ASP A 13 -20.73 -13.42 6.59
N LEU A 14 -21.83 -13.96 7.12
CA LEU A 14 -22.18 -13.87 8.55
C LEU A 14 -21.16 -14.58 9.46
N PHE A 15 -20.37 -15.51 8.92
CA PHE A 15 -19.44 -16.34 9.69
C PHE A 15 -17.96 -16.08 9.37
N ARG A 16 -17.64 -15.10 8.53
CA ARG A 16 -16.24 -14.77 8.27
C ARG A 16 -15.66 -14.01 9.45
N SER A 17 -14.65 -14.59 10.09
CA SER A 17 -13.86 -13.89 11.08
C SER A 17 -13.15 -12.71 10.42
N ARG A 18 -13.34 -11.52 11.00
CA ARG A 18 -12.64 -10.31 10.56
C ARG A 18 -11.15 -10.46 10.82
N LEU A 19 -10.33 -9.81 10.01
CA LEU A 19 -8.87 -9.84 10.15
C LEU A 19 -8.43 -9.32 11.53
N ASP A 20 -9.07 -8.28 12.05
CA ASP A 20 -8.79 -7.71 13.39
C ASP A 20 -9.12 -8.66 14.57
N GLN A 21 -9.87 -9.74 14.32
CA GLN A 21 -10.20 -10.76 15.31
C GLN A 21 -9.25 -11.97 15.26
N ILE A 22 -8.53 -12.18 14.15
CA ILE A 22 -7.66 -13.35 13.96
C ILE A 22 -6.17 -13.01 14.07
N ILE A 23 -5.79 -11.76 13.82
CA ILE A 23 -4.40 -11.31 13.90
C ILE A 23 -4.07 -10.72 15.27
N ASP A 24 -2.81 -10.83 15.69
CA ASP A 24 -2.34 -10.07 16.86
C ASP A 24 -2.28 -8.57 16.55
N MET A 25 -3.17 -7.80 17.17
CA MET A 25 -3.22 -6.33 17.04
C MET A 25 -2.00 -5.60 17.62
N ASN A 26 -1.14 -6.31 18.36
CA ASN A 26 0.15 -5.80 18.82
C ASN A 26 1.28 -5.94 17.79
N HIS A 27 1.05 -6.69 16.71
CA HIS A 27 2.00 -6.86 15.63
C HIS A 27 2.39 -5.51 15.00
N PRO A 28 3.66 -5.28 14.61
CA PRO A 28 4.12 -4.01 14.06
C PRO A 28 3.29 -3.49 12.88
N LEU A 29 2.93 -4.36 11.92
CA LEU A 29 2.09 -3.96 10.78
C LEU A 29 0.66 -3.57 11.20
N ALA A 30 0.08 -4.23 12.20
CA ALA A 30 -1.27 -3.90 12.70
C ALA A 30 -1.28 -2.57 13.47
N LYS A 31 -0.19 -2.26 14.18
CA LYS A 31 0.02 -0.94 14.81
C LYS A 31 0.24 0.15 13.75
N LEU A 32 1.08 -0.12 12.75
CA LEU A 32 1.35 0.80 11.65
C LEU A 32 0.06 1.12 10.88
N ALA A 33 -0.74 0.11 10.55
CA ALA A 33 -2.03 0.28 9.89
C ALA A 33 -2.97 1.24 10.64
N ARG A 34 -2.92 1.28 11.97
CA ARG A 34 -3.73 2.19 12.79
C ARG A 34 -3.14 3.59 12.96
N THR A 35 -1.86 3.76 12.64
CA THR A 35 -1.13 5.01 12.83
C THR A 35 -1.11 5.87 11.57
N VAL A 36 -1.14 5.23 10.40
CA VAL A 36 -1.21 5.91 9.09
C VAL A 36 -2.53 6.65 8.96
N ASP A 37 -2.48 7.92 8.56
CA ASP A 37 -3.66 8.72 8.23
C ASP A 37 -4.20 8.36 6.83
N TRP A 38 -4.93 7.24 6.75
CA TRP A 38 -5.51 6.79 5.48
C TRP A 38 -6.50 7.78 4.86
N PRO A 39 -7.38 8.47 5.61
CA PRO A 39 -8.25 9.50 5.04
C PRO A 39 -7.49 10.63 4.36
N PHE A 40 -6.39 11.11 4.95
CA PHE A 40 -5.54 12.12 4.32
C PHE A 40 -4.97 11.63 2.98
N LEU A 41 -4.50 10.38 2.94
CA LEU A 41 -4.01 9.78 1.69
C LEU A 41 -5.14 9.64 0.67
N GLU A 42 -6.31 9.15 1.08
CA GLU A 42 -7.47 9.00 0.20
C GLU A 42 -7.96 10.34 -0.38
N GLU A 43 -7.93 11.43 0.39
CA GLU A 43 -8.24 12.78 -0.11
C GLU A 43 -7.22 13.25 -1.16
N ARG A 44 -5.92 13.03 -0.91
CA ARG A 44 -4.84 13.41 -1.83
C ARG A 44 -4.79 12.55 -3.10
N PHE A 45 -5.23 11.31 -3.03
CA PHE A 45 -5.15 10.33 -4.13
C PHE A 45 -6.48 10.06 -4.84
N GLY A 46 -7.62 10.41 -4.24
CA GLY A 46 -8.96 10.04 -4.69
C GLY A 46 -9.38 10.61 -6.05
N GLU A 47 -8.69 11.65 -6.54
CA GLU A 47 -8.94 12.21 -7.88
C GLU A 47 -8.37 11.35 -9.02
N VAL A 48 -7.45 10.41 -8.74
CA VAL A 48 -6.77 9.56 -9.75
C VAL A 48 -7.65 8.38 -10.19
N HIS A 49 -8.88 8.29 -9.67
CA HIS A 49 -9.82 7.19 -9.89
C HIS A 49 -10.71 7.34 -11.12
N THR A 50 -10.39 8.22 -12.06
CA THR A 50 -11.01 8.20 -13.40
C THR A 50 -10.33 7.12 -14.23
N ASP A 51 -10.84 5.89 -14.15
CA ASP A 51 -10.41 4.82 -15.04
C ASP A 51 -10.95 4.99 -16.46
N ASP A 52 -10.16 4.47 -17.41
CA ASP A 52 -10.65 4.05 -18.72
C ASP A 52 -11.82 3.07 -18.57
N PRO A 53 -12.79 3.03 -19.51
CA PRO A 53 -13.97 2.18 -19.38
C PRO A 53 -13.59 0.69 -19.22
N GLY A 54 -13.88 0.10 -18.06
CA GLY A 54 -13.84 -1.37 -17.89
C GLY A 54 -13.19 -1.90 -16.60
N HIS A 55 -12.42 -1.09 -15.86
CA HIS A 55 -11.85 -1.51 -14.57
C HIS A 55 -12.25 -0.53 -13.47
N PRO A 56 -12.87 -1.00 -12.36
CA PRO A 56 -13.13 -0.13 -11.23
C PRO A 56 -11.81 0.25 -10.54
N PRO A 57 -11.73 1.46 -9.97
CA PRO A 57 -10.50 1.94 -9.36
C PRO A 57 -10.21 1.15 -8.09
N LEU A 58 -8.99 0.63 -8.00
CA LEU A 58 -8.53 -0.04 -6.78
C LEU A 58 -8.47 0.95 -5.61
N PRO A 59 -8.83 0.53 -4.37
CA PRO A 59 -8.80 1.40 -3.21
C PRO A 59 -7.40 2.01 -3.00
N THR A 60 -7.38 3.30 -2.65
CA THR A 60 -6.12 4.02 -2.38
C THR A 60 -5.30 3.33 -1.28
N ARG A 61 -5.95 2.89 -0.19
CA ARG A 61 -5.29 2.19 0.91
C ARG A 61 -4.64 0.87 0.48
N LEU A 62 -5.27 0.10 -0.41
CA LEU A 62 -4.69 -1.13 -0.96
C LEU A 62 -3.39 -0.80 -1.69
N MET A 63 -3.42 0.16 -2.60
CA MET A 63 -2.28 0.50 -3.45
C MET A 63 -1.14 1.15 -2.66
N ALA A 64 -1.44 2.09 -1.78
CA ALA A 64 -0.46 2.70 -0.89
C ALA A 64 0.15 1.65 0.06
N GLY A 65 -0.68 0.78 0.63
CA GLY A 65 -0.24 -0.31 1.50
C GLY A 65 0.71 -1.28 0.80
N LEU A 66 0.37 -1.71 -0.41
CA LEU A 66 1.22 -2.57 -1.25
C LEU A 66 2.56 -1.90 -1.58
N ALA A 67 2.55 -0.61 -1.94
CA ALA A 67 3.78 0.15 -2.21
C ALA A 67 4.68 0.22 -0.96
N ILE A 68 4.11 0.51 0.21
CA ILE A 68 4.84 0.55 1.48
C ILE A 68 5.42 -0.83 1.79
N LEU A 69 4.64 -1.91 1.70
CA LEU A 69 5.11 -3.27 1.96
C LEU A 69 6.23 -3.69 1.01
N LYS A 70 6.10 -3.35 -0.28
CA LYS A 70 7.12 -3.61 -1.30
C LYS A 70 8.47 -3.02 -0.90
N HIS A 71 8.48 -1.74 -0.53
CA HIS A 71 9.70 -1.03 -0.17
C HIS A 71 10.24 -1.43 1.20
N THR A 72 9.36 -1.65 2.18
CA THR A 72 9.75 -2.02 3.56
C THR A 72 10.46 -3.37 3.61
N TYR A 73 10.04 -4.33 2.77
CA TYR A 73 10.56 -5.68 2.76
C TYR A 73 11.40 -6.02 1.52
N ASP A 74 11.76 -5.03 0.71
CA ASP A 74 12.52 -5.17 -0.54
C ASP A 74 12.00 -6.30 -1.46
N LEU A 75 10.71 -6.23 -1.78
CA LEU A 75 10.01 -7.28 -2.54
C LEU A 75 9.89 -6.92 -4.03
N SER A 76 9.97 -7.94 -4.89
CA SER A 76 9.48 -7.82 -6.27
C SER A 76 7.95 -7.76 -6.30
N ASP A 77 7.37 -7.33 -7.42
CA ASP A 77 5.90 -7.30 -7.56
C ASP A 77 5.29 -8.71 -7.50
N GLU A 78 6.00 -9.72 -8.01
CA GLU A 78 5.60 -11.14 -7.96
C GLU A 78 5.57 -11.67 -6.53
N VAL A 79 6.68 -11.49 -5.79
CA VAL A 79 6.80 -11.97 -4.40
C VAL A 79 5.81 -11.24 -3.49
N LEU A 80 5.57 -9.95 -3.73
CA LEU A 80 4.57 -9.19 -3.01
C LEU A 80 3.16 -9.78 -3.22
N CYS A 81 2.79 -10.11 -4.46
CA CYS A 81 1.50 -10.73 -4.76
C CYS A 81 1.34 -12.08 -4.03
N GLU A 82 2.37 -12.93 -4.09
CA GLU A 82 2.37 -14.24 -3.43
C GLU A 82 2.22 -14.09 -1.91
N ARG A 83 3.07 -13.27 -1.28
CA ARG A 83 3.00 -13.02 0.17
C ARG A 83 1.68 -12.39 0.60
N TRP A 84 1.09 -11.52 -0.23
CA TRP A 84 -0.17 -10.87 0.11
C TRP A 84 -1.32 -11.88 0.22
N VAL A 85 -1.38 -12.89 -0.66
CA VAL A 85 -2.40 -13.94 -0.61
C VAL A 85 -2.25 -14.82 0.64
N GLU A 86 -1.01 -15.04 1.10
CA GLU A 86 -0.72 -15.92 2.22
C GLU A 86 -0.77 -15.22 3.59
N ASN A 87 -0.61 -13.89 3.64
CA ASN A 87 -0.34 -13.16 4.88
C ASN A 87 -1.52 -12.26 5.32
N PRO A 88 -2.23 -12.61 6.42
CA PRO A 88 -3.35 -11.80 6.90
C PRO A 88 -2.95 -10.41 7.40
N TYR A 89 -1.70 -10.22 7.86
CA TYR A 89 -1.20 -8.90 8.26
C TYR A 89 -1.01 -7.97 7.07
N TYR A 90 -0.61 -8.50 5.90
CA TYR A 90 -0.45 -7.71 4.69
C TYR A 90 -1.82 -7.23 4.19
N GLN A 91 -2.80 -8.13 4.18
CA GLN A 91 -4.16 -7.82 3.79
C GLN A 91 -4.79 -6.79 4.73
N TYR A 92 -4.64 -6.97 6.04
CA TYR A 92 -5.12 -6.01 7.04
C TYR A 92 -4.48 -4.62 6.87
N PHE A 93 -3.16 -4.59 6.66
CA PHE A 93 -2.45 -3.33 6.42
C PHE A 93 -2.98 -2.61 5.18
N CYS A 94 -3.19 -3.34 4.09
CA CYS A 94 -3.81 -2.89 2.84
C CYS A 94 -5.31 -2.55 2.94
N GLY A 95 -5.96 -2.79 4.09
CA GLY A 95 -7.34 -2.39 4.34
C GLY A 95 -8.41 -3.43 4.05
N GLU A 96 -8.03 -4.68 3.83
CA GLU A 96 -9.00 -5.78 3.81
C GLU A 96 -9.61 -5.96 5.20
N GLU A 97 -10.92 -6.20 5.24
CA GLU A 97 -11.64 -6.52 6.48
C GLU A 97 -11.68 -8.02 6.75
N PHE A 98 -11.67 -8.82 5.69
CA PHE A 98 -11.74 -10.27 5.71
C PHE A 98 -10.57 -10.87 4.92
N PHE A 99 -10.16 -12.08 5.29
CA PHE A 99 -9.07 -12.75 4.60
C PHE A 99 -9.46 -13.13 3.17
N GLN A 100 -8.67 -12.68 2.20
CA GLN A 100 -8.81 -12.97 0.78
C GLN A 100 -7.87 -14.11 0.40
N HIS A 101 -8.44 -15.17 -0.16
CA HIS A 101 -7.67 -16.32 -0.67
C HIS A 101 -7.23 -16.16 -2.13
N ARG A 102 -7.56 -15.02 -2.76
CA ARG A 102 -7.25 -14.73 -4.16
C ARG A 102 -6.82 -13.28 -4.29
N LEU A 103 -5.98 -13.00 -5.27
CA LEU A 103 -5.58 -11.64 -5.60
C LEU A 103 -6.80 -10.82 -6.06
N VAL A 104 -6.97 -9.65 -5.46
CA VAL A 104 -7.99 -8.65 -5.84
C VAL A 104 -7.45 -7.61 -6.84
N PHE A 105 -6.16 -7.67 -7.15
CA PHE A 105 -5.44 -6.81 -8.07
C PHE A 105 -4.53 -7.64 -8.98
N ASP A 106 -4.08 -7.06 -10.09
CA ASP A 106 -3.12 -7.71 -10.99
C ASP A 106 -1.70 -7.20 -10.76
N ARG A 107 -0.68 -7.96 -11.20
CA ARG A 107 0.73 -7.58 -11.01
C ARG A 107 1.08 -6.21 -11.59
N SER A 108 0.45 -5.82 -12.70
CA SER A 108 0.69 -4.52 -13.33
C SER A 108 -0.05 -3.36 -12.64
N SER A 109 -0.96 -3.64 -11.71
CA SER A 109 -1.71 -2.61 -10.96
C SER A 109 -0.77 -1.61 -10.29
N LEU A 110 0.32 -2.06 -9.68
CA LEU A 110 1.28 -1.17 -9.00
C LEU A 110 2.01 -0.25 -9.98
N THR A 111 2.44 -0.77 -11.13
CA THR A 111 3.09 0.03 -12.15
C THR A 111 2.13 1.04 -12.76
N ARG A 112 0.90 0.63 -13.08
CA ARG A 112 -0.15 1.53 -13.58
C ARG A 112 -0.49 2.61 -12.56
N TRP A 113 -0.65 2.24 -11.29
CA TRP A 113 -0.93 3.20 -10.22
C TRP A 113 0.19 4.21 -10.04
N ARG A 114 1.46 3.78 -10.02
CA ARG A 114 2.61 4.67 -9.91
C ARG A 114 2.69 5.66 -11.07
N ASN A 115 2.47 5.20 -12.29
CA ASN A 115 2.47 6.06 -13.48
C ASN A 115 1.34 7.11 -13.44
N ARG A 116 0.19 6.77 -12.85
CA ARG A 116 -0.94 7.70 -12.71
C ARG A 116 -0.78 8.72 -11.58
N MET A 117 -0.09 8.37 -10.50
CA MET A 117 0.02 9.23 -9.32
C MET A 117 0.81 10.51 -9.61
N GLY A 118 1.79 10.47 -10.51
CA GLY A 118 2.69 11.60 -10.74
C GLY A 118 3.57 11.89 -9.52
N GLU A 119 4.52 12.81 -9.68
CA GLU A 119 5.55 13.11 -8.68
C GLU A 119 4.97 13.74 -7.41
N GLU A 120 4.05 14.70 -7.55
CA GLU A 120 3.44 15.41 -6.42
C GLU A 120 2.68 14.49 -5.45
N ARG A 121 1.98 13.48 -5.98
CA ARG A 121 1.21 12.56 -5.13
C ARG A 121 2.11 11.50 -4.50
N LEU A 122 3.16 11.05 -5.20
CA LEU A 122 4.20 10.21 -4.57
C LEU A 122 4.91 10.94 -3.43
N GLN A 123 5.12 12.25 -3.55
CA GLN A 123 5.64 13.09 -2.47
C GLN A 123 4.69 13.11 -1.26
N ALA A 124 3.37 13.09 -1.46
CA ALA A 124 2.41 12.98 -0.36
C ALA A 124 2.50 11.63 0.38
N LEU A 125 2.75 10.52 -0.34
CA LEU A 125 3.00 9.20 0.28
C LEU A 125 4.27 9.24 1.15
N LEU A 126 5.34 9.87 0.65
CA LEU A 126 6.58 10.06 1.39
C LEU A 126 6.36 10.94 2.63
N GLN A 127 5.64 12.06 2.47
CA GLN A 127 5.33 12.97 3.57
C GLN A 127 4.57 12.24 4.69
N GLU A 128 3.56 11.43 4.36
CA GLU A 128 2.85 10.69 5.40
C GLU A 128 3.71 9.58 6.01
N SER A 129 4.56 8.92 5.22
CA SER A 129 5.53 7.95 5.75
C SER A 129 6.46 8.59 6.79
N LEU A 130 6.94 9.82 6.55
CA LEU A 130 7.77 10.59 7.48
C LEU A 130 6.97 11.07 8.72
N SER A 131 5.72 11.50 8.52
CA SER A 131 4.78 11.86 9.58
C SER A 131 4.56 10.70 10.53
N VAL A 132 4.30 9.50 10.00
CA VAL A 132 4.14 8.25 10.78
C VAL A 132 5.43 7.87 11.49
N ALA A 133 6.58 7.98 10.84
CA ALA A 133 7.88 7.72 11.46
C ALA A 133 8.16 8.68 12.64
N THR A 134 7.71 9.94 12.53
CA THR A 134 7.82 10.93 13.61
C THR A 134 6.85 10.62 14.75
N LYS A 135 5.58 10.30 14.44
CA LYS A 135 4.55 9.93 15.43
C LYS A 135 4.91 8.67 16.22
N THR A 136 5.54 7.69 15.57
CA THR A 136 6.00 6.44 16.18
C THR A 136 7.35 6.56 16.89
N GLN A 137 7.95 7.77 16.91
CA GLN A 137 9.30 8.03 17.42
C GLN A 137 10.40 7.20 16.74
N ALA A 138 10.11 6.64 15.56
CA ALA A 138 11.08 5.89 14.76
C ALA A 138 12.13 6.83 14.12
N ILE A 139 11.76 8.09 13.87
CA ILE A 139 12.66 9.14 13.37
C ILE A 139 12.46 10.39 14.23
N LYS A 140 13.55 11.03 14.65
CA LYS A 140 13.48 12.33 15.33
C LYS A 140 13.33 13.44 14.27
N PRO A 141 12.55 14.50 14.51
CA PRO A 141 12.45 15.63 13.57
C PRO A 141 13.79 16.23 13.15
N SER A 142 14.81 16.13 14.01
CA SER A 142 16.19 16.56 13.72
C SER A 142 16.89 15.73 12.62
N GLU A 143 16.52 14.47 12.45
CA GLU A 143 17.10 13.57 11.43
C GLU A 143 16.53 13.85 10.03
N LEU A 144 15.34 14.47 9.95
CA LEU A 144 14.75 14.93 8.69
C LEU A 144 15.50 16.13 8.06
N SER A 145 16.42 16.74 8.80
CA SER A 145 17.24 17.87 8.31
C SER A 145 18.35 17.44 7.34
N ARG A 146 18.64 16.13 7.25
CA ARG A 146 19.71 15.59 6.41
C ARG A 146 19.19 14.39 5.61
N VAL A 147 19.09 14.56 4.30
CA VAL A 147 18.72 13.48 3.37
C VAL A 147 20.00 12.88 2.79
N ILE A 148 20.22 11.58 3.00
CA ILE A 148 21.30 10.81 2.36
C ILE A 148 20.66 10.03 1.21
N VAL A 149 20.97 10.44 -0.02
CA VAL A 149 20.50 9.75 -1.23
C VAL A 149 21.65 8.88 -1.74
N ASP A 150 21.53 7.56 -1.58
CA ASP A 150 22.53 6.62 -2.11
C ASP A 150 22.16 6.25 -3.56
N THR A 151 22.81 6.90 -4.52
CA THR A 151 22.67 6.60 -5.94
C THR A 151 23.84 5.73 -6.40
N THR A 152 23.82 4.43 -6.10
CA THR A 152 24.73 3.49 -6.77
C THR A 152 24.19 3.16 -8.17
N VAL A 153 24.31 4.10 -9.10
CA VAL A 153 24.20 3.78 -10.53
C VAL A 153 25.55 3.23 -10.96
N GLN A 154 25.67 1.90 -11.07
CA GLN A 154 26.80 1.29 -11.75
C GLN A 154 26.47 1.23 -13.25
N PRO A 155 27.10 2.04 -14.12
CA PRO A 155 26.94 1.85 -15.55
C PRO A 155 27.50 0.47 -15.91
N LYS A 156 26.61 -0.48 -16.23
CA LYS A 156 27.06 -1.70 -16.91
C LYS A 156 27.46 -1.29 -18.32
N ASN A 157 28.75 -1.43 -18.59
CA ASN A 157 29.34 -1.23 -19.92
C ASN A 157 28.88 -2.39 -20.81
N VAL A 158 27.62 -2.38 -21.25
CA VAL A 158 27.09 -3.34 -22.21
C VAL A 158 27.44 -2.83 -23.60
N MET A 159 28.62 -3.21 -24.09
CA MET A 159 28.87 -3.19 -25.53
C MET A 159 28.03 -4.31 -26.14
N PHE A 160 26.96 -3.95 -26.85
CA PHE A 160 26.28 -4.88 -27.75
C PHE A 160 27.09 -4.98 -29.07
N PRO A 161 27.22 -6.19 -29.66
CA PRO A 161 27.78 -6.39 -31.00
C PRO A 161 26.95 -5.76 -32.10
#